data_AF-F0Z633-F1
#
_entry.id   AF-F0Z633-F1
#
_cell.length_a   1.000
_cell.length_b   1.000
_cell.length_c   1.000
_cell.angle_alpha   90.00
_cell.angle_beta   90.00
_cell.angle_gamma   90.00
#
_symmetry.space_group_name_H-M   'P 1'
#
loop_
_entity.id
_entity.type
_entity.pdbx_description
1 polymer ?
#
loop_
_entity_poly.entity_id
_entity_poly.type
_entity_poly.pdbx_seq_one_letter_code
_entity_poly.pdbx_strand_id
1 'polypeptide(L)'
;MSDNQQYDIKCLYHPNEDIISICSTCPNNTPVCIDCITNIHNGHDIKILKDISLDDLRDQIQQEYNNQTTPKLNDFLENNKKILDELNNYLKQIQNNHTMNLDKTTDIFKGLTYIIKAKENDVKRLLTTKFDENTEVNALITSTIENNNNIVNNAIKFNNNNNDNVNNNNNKNGFIELLKHNHQCKNILSNIDNNNLPEYKYTQLIIKEKNLDSIKDLTNSYLEVIDDNKKDLKTIEVYQREFTNYEEGCDIGHIELLEKLSI
;
A
#
# COMPACT_ATOMS: atom_id res chain seq x y z
N MET A 1 59.66 -16.86 6.57
CA MET A 1 58.88 -18.11 6.62
C MET A 1 58.41 -18.36 5.21
N SER A 2 58.91 -19.42 4.56
CA SER A 2 58.45 -19.82 3.24
C SER A 2 57.09 -20.45 3.39
N ASP A 3 56.04 -19.82 2.87
CA ASP A 3 54.75 -20.48 2.73
C ASP A 3 54.98 -21.71 1.85
N ASN A 4 54.80 -22.91 2.41
CA ASN A 4 54.77 -24.14 1.63
C ASN A 4 53.51 -24.09 0.77
N GLN A 5 53.61 -23.45 -0.39
CA GLN A 5 52.54 -23.42 -1.38
C GLN A 5 52.30 -24.86 -1.85
N GLN A 6 51.18 -25.44 -1.42
CA GLN A 6 50.70 -26.71 -1.95
C GLN A 6 50.00 -26.42 -3.27
N TYR A 7 50.55 -26.94 -4.37
CA TYR A 7 49.94 -26.83 -5.69
C TYR A 7 48.86 -27.88 -5.87
N ASP A 8 47.73 -27.49 -6.44
CA ASP A 8 46.69 -28.43 -6.86
C ASP A 8 47.08 -29.05 -8.21
N ILE A 9 47.36 -30.35 -8.19
CA ILE A 9 47.75 -31.14 -9.36
C ILE A 9 46.66 -32.14 -9.74
N LYS A 10 45.49 -32.10 -9.08
CA LYS A 10 44.42 -33.06 -9.32
C LYS A 10 43.72 -32.79 -10.64
N CYS A 11 43.33 -33.86 -11.31
CA CYS A 11 42.55 -33.77 -12.53
C CYS A 11 41.15 -33.22 -12.22
N LEU A 12 40.69 -32.27 -13.04
CA LEU A 12 39.36 -31.67 -12.93
C LEU A 12 38.24 -32.72 -12.96
N TYR A 13 38.40 -33.78 -13.75
CA TYR A 13 37.39 -34.83 -13.93
C TYR A 13 37.64 -36.06 -13.06
N HIS A 14 38.85 -36.25 -12.55
CA HIS A 14 39.24 -37.37 -11.69
C HIS A 14 39.97 -36.82 -10.45
N PRO A 15 39.25 -36.32 -9.43
CA PRO A 15 39.85 -35.55 -8.32
C PRO A 15 40.87 -36.31 -7.46
N ASN A 16 40.90 -37.65 -7.55
CA ASN A 16 41.87 -38.48 -6.84
C ASN A 16 43.18 -38.67 -7.63
N GLU A 17 43.16 -38.44 -8.94
CA GLU A 17 44.27 -38.70 -9.85
C GLU A 17 45.04 -37.41 -10.16
N ASP A 18 46.36 -37.53 -10.17
CA ASP A 18 47.23 -36.41 -10.53
C ASP A 18 47.31 -36.27 -12.05
N ILE A 19 47.44 -35.02 -12.52
CA ILE A 19 47.73 -34.71 -13.92
C ILE A 19 49.16 -35.14 -14.22
N ILE A 20 49.34 -36.03 -15.19
CA ILE A 20 50.65 -36.60 -15.55
C ILE A 20 51.08 -36.27 -16.98
N SER A 21 50.16 -35.80 -17.82
CA SER A 21 50.39 -35.64 -19.25
C SER A 21 49.49 -34.57 -19.85
N ILE A 22 49.74 -34.25 -21.11
CA ILE A 22 48.99 -33.29 -21.90
C ILE A 22 48.52 -33.95 -23.18
N CYS A 23 47.25 -33.77 -23.53
CA CYS A 23 46.71 -34.22 -24.81
C CYS A 23 46.84 -33.10 -25.86
N SER A 24 47.75 -33.28 -26.83
CA SER A 24 47.98 -32.27 -27.89
C SER A 24 46.97 -32.32 -29.03
N THR A 25 46.20 -33.41 -29.15
CA THR A 25 45.08 -33.50 -30.09
C THR A 25 43.88 -32.66 -29.65
N CYS A 26 43.76 -32.37 -28.35
CA CYS A 26 42.66 -31.58 -27.80
C CYS A 26 43.02 -30.08 -27.78
N PRO A 27 42.02 -29.19 -27.90
CA PRO A 27 42.25 -27.75 -27.80
C PRO A 27 43.01 -27.37 -26.52
N ASN A 28 43.81 -26.31 -26.62
CA ASN A 28 44.51 -25.68 -25.50
C ASN A 28 45.41 -26.61 -24.69
N ASN A 29 45.98 -27.66 -25.31
CA ASN A 29 46.91 -28.56 -24.64
C ASN A 29 46.29 -29.10 -23.33
N THR A 30 45.19 -29.83 -23.47
CA THR A 30 44.36 -30.24 -22.32
C THR A 30 45.16 -31.10 -21.33
N PRO A 31 45.26 -30.73 -20.05
CA PRO A 31 45.93 -31.54 -19.03
C PRO A 31 45.11 -32.79 -18.70
N VAL A 32 45.76 -33.96 -18.64
CA VAL A 32 45.10 -35.27 -18.46
C VAL A 32 45.81 -36.14 -17.42
N CYS A 33 45.03 -36.86 -16.61
CA CYS A 33 45.51 -37.95 -15.76
C CYS A 33 45.44 -39.30 -16.49
N ILE A 34 45.87 -40.39 -15.82
CA ILE A 34 45.84 -41.74 -16.41
C ILE A 34 44.43 -42.18 -16.83
N ASP A 35 43.42 -41.89 -16.00
CA ASP A 35 42.03 -42.25 -16.28
C ASP A 35 41.44 -41.44 -17.44
N CYS A 36 41.86 -40.18 -17.62
CA CYS A 36 41.50 -39.39 -18.79
C CYS A 36 42.07 -40.02 -20.08
N ILE A 37 43.33 -40.49 -20.03
CA ILE A 37 44.02 -41.08 -21.19
C ILE A 37 43.36 -42.39 -21.61
N THR A 38 43.01 -43.26 -20.67
CA THR A 38 42.43 -44.58 -20.96
C THR A 38 40.97 -44.52 -21.41
N ASN A 39 40.24 -43.47 -21.02
CA ASN A 39 38.84 -43.29 -21.36
C ASN A 39 38.62 -42.28 -22.50
N ILE A 40 38.61 -40.99 -22.17
CA ILE A 40 38.11 -39.92 -23.05
C ILE A 40 39.13 -39.56 -24.13
N HIS A 41 40.42 -39.68 -23.83
CA HIS A 41 41.52 -39.32 -24.73
C HIS A 41 42.21 -40.56 -25.32
N ASN A 42 41.51 -41.71 -25.36
CA ASN A 42 42.07 -42.94 -25.90
C ASN A 42 42.37 -42.78 -27.40
N GLY A 43 43.61 -43.07 -27.79
CA GLY A 43 44.09 -42.91 -29.16
C GLY A 43 44.46 -41.48 -29.56
N HIS A 44 44.41 -40.50 -28.64
CA HIS A 44 44.94 -39.16 -28.90
C HIS A 44 46.45 -39.10 -28.69
N ASP A 45 47.09 -38.07 -29.25
CA ASP A 45 48.51 -37.81 -29.06
C ASP A 45 48.74 -37.25 -27.64
N ILE A 46 49.41 -38.04 -26.81
CA ILE A 46 49.72 -37.73 -25.42
C ILE A 46 51.21 -37.39 -25.26
N LYS A 47 51.50 -36.28 -24.61
CA LYS A 47 52.85 -35.87 -24.21
C LYS A 47 52.99 -35.96 -22.69
N ILE A 48 53.91 -36.80 -22.23
CA ILE A 48 54.16 -37.01 -20.79
C ILE A 48 54.93 -35.82 -20.24
N LEU A 49 54.46 -35.22 -19.15
CA LEU A 49 55.07 -34.01 -18.58
C LEU A 49 56.55 -34.17 -18.19
N LYS A 50 56.97 -35.40 -17.83
CA LYS A 50 58.36 -35.72 -17.49
C LYS A 50 59.31 -35.69 -18.69
N ASP A 51 58.80 -35.85 -19.91
CA ASP A 51 59.59 -36.08 -21.12
C ASP A 51 59.59 -34.86 -22.08
N ILE A 52 58.83 -33.81 -21.76
CA ILE A 52 58.80 -32.56 -22.52
C ILE A 52 59.97 -31.68 -22.08
N SER A 53 60.62 -30.97 -23.02
CA SER A 53 61.48 -29.82 -22.68
C SER A 53 60.60 -28.78 -21.97
N LEU A 54 60.55 -28.88 -20.65
CA LEU A 54 59.60 -28.15 -19.81
C LEU A 54 59.75 -26.65 -19.96
N ASP A 55 60.93 -26.15 -20.31
CA ASP A 55 61.22 -24.73 -20.39
C ASP A 55 60.43 -24.06 -21.54
N ASP A 56 60.44 -24.62 -22.75
CA ASP A 56 59.78 -23.99 -23.91
C ASP A 56 58.24 -24.01 -23.81
N LEU A 57 57.66 -25.13 -23.35
CA LEU A 57 56.21 -25.25 -23.21
C LEU A 57 55.70 -24.42 -22.03
N ARG A 58 56.43 -24.40 -20.91
CA ARG A 58 56.10 -23.56 -19.76
C ARG A 58 56.14 -22.10 -20.13
N ASP A 59 57.17 -21.65 -20.86
CA ASP A 59 57.28 -20.26 -21.29
C ASP A 59 56.14 -19.87 -22.24
N GLN A 60 55.75 -20.75 -23.16
CA GLN A 60 54.60 -20.53 -24.04
C GLN A 60 53.29 -20.39 -23.27
N ILE A 61 52.97 -21.34 -22.38
CA ILE A 61 51.75 -21.32 -21.56
C ILE A 61 51.75 -20.09 -20.65
N GLN A 62 52.89 -19.76 -20.04
CA GLN A 62 53.02 -18.60 -19.15
C GLN A 62 52.81 -17.30 -19.92
N GLN A 63 53.38 -17.17 -21.13
CA GLN A 63 53.17 -16.01 -22.00
C GLN A 63 51.73 -15.89 -22.48
N GLU A 64 51.09 -17.00 -22.90
CA GLU A 64 49.68 -17.00 -23.30
C GLU A 64 48.77 -16.60 -22.11
N TYR A 65 49.02 -17.19 -20.94
CA TYR A 65 48.24 -16.90 -19.74
C TYR A 65 48.40 -15.44 -19.31
N ASN A 66 49.62 -14.89 -19.33
CA ASN A 66 49.89 -13.52 -18.91
C ASN A 66 49.40 -12.50 -19.94
N ASN A 67 49.58 -12.76 -21.24
CA ASN A 67 49.35 -11.77 -22.29
C ASN A 67 47.96 -11.85 -22.91
N GLN A 68 47.27 -13.00 -22.81
CA GLN A 68 45.95 -13.19 -23.42
C GLN A 68 44.88 -13.50 -22.38
N THR A 69 45.09 -14.53 -21.56
CA THR A 69 44.05 -15.01 -20.63
C THR A 69 43.83 -14.02 -19.49
N THR A 70 44.90 -13.57 -18.82
CA THR A 70 44.81 -12.66 -17.67
C THR A 70 44.14 -11.33 -18.03
N PRO A 71 44.48 -10.65 -19.15
CA PRO A 71 43.77 -9.44 -19.56
C PRO A 71 42.28 -9.68 -19.80
N LYS A 72 41.91 -10.74 -20.53
CA LYS A 72 40.49 -11.08 -20.79
C LYS A 72 39.72 -11.38 -19.51
N LEU A 73 40.34 -12.06 -18.55
CA LEU A 73 39.73 -12.31 -17.24
C LEU A 73 39.56 -11.02 -16.44
N ASN A 74 40.53 -10.11 -16.49
CA ASN A 74 40.41 -8.80 -15.86
C ASN A 74 39.28 -7.97 -16.49
N ASP A 75 39.18 -7.96 -17.83
CA ASP A 75 38.10 -7.29 -18.56
C ASP A 75 36.73 -7.87 -18.19
N PHE A 76 36.65 -9.21 -18.08
CA PHE A 76 35.44 -9.90 -17.63
C PHE A 76 35.04 -9.49 -16.21
N LEU A 77 36.00 -9.44 -15.28
CA LEU A 77 35.75 -8.99 -13.91
C LEU A 77 35.30 -7.52 -13.84
N GLU A 78 35.87 -6.65 -14.67
CA GLU A 78 35.47 -5.24 -14.75
C GLU A 78 34.05 -5.09 -15.32
N ASN A 79 33.73 -5.85 -16.36
CA ASN A 79 32.38 -5.84 -16.94
C ASN A 79 31.33 -6.35 -15.94
N ASN A 80 31.63 -7.42 -15.19
CA ASN A 80 30.73 -7.90 -14.15
C ASN A 80 30.46 -6.87 -13.06
N LYS A 81 31.47 -6.06 -12.69
CA LYS A 81 31.28 -4.95 -11.75
C LYS A 81 30.32 -3.90 -12.30
N LYS A 82 30.50 -3.51 -13.57
CA LYS A 82 29.62 -2.53 -14.24
C LYS A 82 28.16 -3.03 -14.29
N ILE A 83 27.97 -4.29 -14.69
CA ILE A 83 26.63 -4.93 -14.71
C ILE A 83 26.02 -4.93 -13.31
N LEU A 84 26.78 -5.31 -12.28
CA LEU A 84 26.30 -5.34 -10.91
C LEU A 84 25.91 -3.94 -10.40
N ASP A 85 26.70 -2.92 -10.73
CA ASP A 85 26.40 -1.53 -10.36
C ASP A 85 25.13 -1.02 -11.05
N GLU A 86 24.94 -1.34 -12.33
CA GLU A 86 23.73 -1.00 -13.09
C GLU A 86 22.48 -1.67 -12.51
N LEU A 87 22.55 -2.98 -12.22
CA LEU A 87 21.46 -3.74 -11.60
C LEU A 87 21.09 -3.16 -10.22
N ASN A 88 22.08 -2.84 -9.39
CA ASN A 88 21.85 -2.25 -8.07
C ASN A 88 21.20 -0.87 -8.18
N ASN A 89 21.62 -0.05 -9.14
CA ASN A 89 21.01 1.25 -9.39
C ASN A 89 19.55 1.12 -9.86
N TYR A 90 19.27 0.16 -10.74
CA TYR A 90 17.92 -0.09 -11.20
C TYR A 90 17.00 -0.58 -10.07
N LEU A 91 17.46 -1.54 -9.25
CA LEU A 91 16.71 -1.99 -8.07
C LEU A 91 16.39 -0.83 -7.12
N LYS A 92 17.34 0.10 -6.93
CA LYS A 92 17.11 1.31 -6.12
C LYS A 92 16.03 2.21 -6.72
N GLN A 93 15.96 2.33 -8.05
CA GLN A 93 14.89 3.08 -8.72
C GLN A 93 13.53 2.41 -8.51
N ILE A 94 13.44 1.08 -8.62
CA ILE A 94 12.21 0.33 -8.30
C ILE A 94 11.79 0.61 -6.86
N GLN A 95 12.71 0.49 -5.90
CA GLN A 95 12.42 0.73 -4.48
C GLN A 95 11.92 2.15 -4.20
N ASN A 96 12.54 3.14 -4.83
CA ASN A 96 12.10 4.53 -4.71
C ASN A 96 10.70 4.73 -5.31
N ASN A 97 10.45 4.19 -6.51
CA ASN A 97 9.15 4.28 -7.17
C ASN A 97 8.07 3.58 -6.35
N HIS A 98 8.35 2.40 -5.81
CA HIS A 98 7.45 1.68 -4.91
C HIS A 98 7.07 2.52 -3.69
N THR A 99 8.06 3.10 -3.01
CA THR A 99 7.84 3.96 -1.84
C THR A 99 7.00 5.19 -2.20
N MET A 100 7.35 5.89 -3.28
CA MET A 100 6.59 7.04 -3.76
C MET A 100 5.15 6.70 -4.12
N ASN A 101 4.91 5.53 -4.73
CA ASN A 101 3.57 5.10 -5.12
C ASN A 101 2.72 4.71 -3.89
N LEU A 102 3.33 4.09 -2.87
CA LEU A 102 2.67 3.83 -1.59
C LEU A 102 2.26 5.12 -0.88
N ASP A 103 3.15 6.11 -0.83
CA ASP A 103 2.86 7.41 -0.21
C ASP A 103 1.72 8.13 -0.93
N LYS A 104 1.77 8.21 -2.27
CA LYS A 104 0.69 8.79 -3.10
C LYS A 104 -0.65 8.09 -2.85
N THR A 105 -0.65 6.76 -2.84
CA THR A 105 -1.86 5.97 -2.58
C THR A 105 -2.43 6.30 -1.20
N THR A 106 -1.57 6.32 -0.19
CA THR A 106 -1.95 6.64 1.19
C THR A 106 -2.57 8.04 1.29
N ASP A 107 -1.97 9.04 0.65
CA ASP A 107 -2.46 10.42 0.71
C ASP A 107 -3.79 10.61 -0.02
N ILE A 108 -4.02 9.93 -1.14
CA ILE A 108 -5.32 9.90 -1.82
C ILE A 108 -6.41 9.37 -0.89
N PHE A 109 -6.16 8.22 -0.24
CA PHE A 109 -7.15 7.62 0.66
C PHE A 109 -7.38 8.43 1.94
N LYS A 110 -6.37 9.12 2.46
CA LYS A 110 -6.53 10.11 3.54
C LYS A 110 -7.47 11.24 3.10
N GLY A 111 -7.28 11.77 1.88
CA GLY A 111 -8.14 12.80 1.31
C GLY A 111 -9.60 12.37 1.18
N LEU A 112 -9.84 11.17 0.63
CA LEU A 112 -11.19 10.59 0.54
C LEU A 112 -11.84 10.42 1.91
N THR A 113 -11.09 9.90 2.88
CA THR A 113 -11.56 9.74 4.26
C THR A 113 -11.94 11.08 4.88
N TYR A 114 -11.15 12.13 4.65
CA TYR A 114 -11.45 13.47 5.13
C TYR A 114 -12.77 14.00 4.56
N ILE A 115 -12.98 13.86 3.24
CA ILE A 115 -14.22 14.31 2.58
C ILE A 115 -15.45 13.59 3.16
N ILE A 116 -15.37 12.26 3.32
CA ILE A 116 -16.46 11.45 3.88
C ILE A 116 -16.78 11.89 5.31
N LYS A 117 -15.75 12.04 6.17
CA LYS A 117 -15.92 12.49 7.56
C LYS A 117 -16.50 13.90 7.65
N ALA A 118 -16.05 14.82 6.79
CA ALA A 118 -16.60 16.17 6.75
C ALA A 118 -18.11 16.14 6.43
N LYS A 119 -18.50 15.35 5.43
CA LYS A 119 -19.90 15.21 5.05
C LYS A 119 -20.75 14.56 6.13
N GLU A 120 -20.22 13.54 6.80
CA GLU A 120 -20.86 12.89 7.96
C GLU A 120 -21.11 13.92 9.07
N ASN A 121 -20.10 14.71 9.42
CA ASN A 121 -20.19 15.73 10.46
C ASN A 121 -21.21 16.82 10.10
N ASP A 122 -21.28 17.24 8.84
CA ASP A 122 -22.28 18.21 8.39
C ASP A 122 -23.71 17.69 8.56
N VAL A 123 -23.96 16.43 8.21
CA VAL A 123 -25.28 15.81 8.38
C VAL A 123 -25.64 15.70 9.86
N LYS A 124 -24.70 15.22 10.71
CA LYS A 124 -24.92 15.15 12.16
C LYS A 124 -25.24 16.51 12.75
N ARG A 125 -24.44 17.53 12.42
CA ARG A 125 -24.65 18.91 12.89
C ARG A 125 -26.03 19.42 12.48
N LEU A 126 -26.44 19.22 11.22
CA LEU A 126 -27.75 19.64 10.76
C LEU A 126 -28.89 18.95 11.53
N LEU A 127 -28.80 17.64 11.75
CA LEU A 127 -29.79 16.89 12.52
C LEU A 127 -29.87 17.39 13.97
N THR A 128 -28.73 17.62 14.62
CA THR A 128 -28.67 18.19 15.97
C THR A 128 -29.31 19.57 16.01
N THR A 129 -28.93 20.48 15.11
CA THR A 129 -29.52 21.83 15.06
C THR A 129 -31.05 21.78 14.87
N LYS A 130 -31.57 20.89 14.01
CA LYS A 130 -33.02 20.76 13.83
C LYS A 130 -33.73 20.17 15.04
N PHE A 131 -33.07 19.30 15.78
CA PHE A 131 -33.59 18.79 17.04
C PHE A 131 -33.59 19.87 18.13
N ASP A 132 -32.53 20.66 18.22
CA ASP A 132 -32.41 21.77 19.17
C ASP A 132 -33.47 22.85 18.90
N GLU A 133 -33.67 23.24 17.63
CA GLU A 133 -34.75 24.14 17.21
C GLU A 133 -36.13 23.64 17.71
N ASN A 134 -36.41 22.33 17.57
CA ASN A 134 -37.67 21.75 18.04
C ASN A 134 -37.75 21.68 19.58
N THR A 135 -36.62 21.52 20.26
CA THR A 135 -36.56 21.52 21.74
C THR A 135 -36.89 22.92 22.28
N GLU A 136 -36.38 23.97 21.65
CA GLU A 136 -36.72 25.36 21.97
C GLU A 136 -38.20 25.66 21.74
N VAL A 137 -38.75 25.22 20.60
CA VAL A 137 -40.19 25.31 20.29
C VAL A 137 -41.02 24.61 21.38
N ASN A 138 -40.66 23.39 21.77
CA ASN A 138 -41.35 22.65 22.82
C ASN A 138 -41.32 23.40 24.17
N ALA A 139 -40.17 23.97 24.55
CA ALA A 139 -40.04 24.74 25.78
C ALA A 139 -40.93 26.00 25.77
N LEU A 140 -41.01 26.70 24.63
CA LEU A 140 -41.87 27.88 24.48
C LEU A 140 -43.36 27.52 24.56
N ILE A 141 -43.76 26.44 23.89
CA ILE A 141 -45.14 25.93 23.96
C ILE A 141 -45.50 25.56 25.39
N THR A 142 -44.63 24.77 26.05
CA THR A 142 -44.84 24.29 27.42
C THR A 142 -45.00 25.46 28.40
N SER A 143 -44.08 26.42 28.37
CA SER A 143 -44.13 27.62 29.21
C SER A 143 -45.39 28.46 28.97
N THR A 144 -45.80 28.62 27.71
CA THR A 144 -47.03 29.35 27.35
C THR A 144 -48.27 28.66 27.93
N ILE A 145 -48.37 27.33 27.78
CA ILE A 145 -49.48 26.53 28.32
C ILE A 145 -49.50 26.59 29.85
N GLU A 146 -48.36 26.41 30.52
CA GLU A 146 -48.25 26.47 31.98
C GLU A 146 -48.66 27.85 32.53
N ASN A 147 -48.22 28.93 31.89
CA ASN A 147 -48.62 30.29 32.28
C ASN A 147 -50.13 30.52 32.10
N ASN A 148 -50.70 30.07 30.98
CA ASN A 148 -52.14 30.15 30.74
C ASN A 148 -52.93 29.34 31.78
N ASN A 149 -52.48 28.12 32.09
CA ASN A 149 -53.08 27.28 33.13
C ASN A 149 -53.03 27.95 34.50
N ASN A 150 -51.92 28.61 34.86
CA ASN A 150 -51.80 29.35 36.11
C ASN A 150 -52.77 30.53 36.19
N ILE A 151 -52.92 31.30 35.10
CA ILE A 151 -53.89 32.40 35.02
C ILE A 151 -55.33 31.87 35.22
N VAL A 152 -55.69 30.80 34.52
CA VAL A 152 -57.03 30.18 34.60
C VAL A 152 -57.29 29.63 36.00
N ASN A 153 -56.36 28.86 36.57
CA ASN A 153 -56.50 28.29 37.91
C ASN A 153 -56.67 29.36 38.98
N ASN A 154 -55.91 30.47 38.88
CA ASN A 154 -56.05 31.59 39.81
C ASN A 154 -57.42 32.28 39.68
N ALA A 155 -57.91 32.48 38.45
CA ALA A 155 -59.23 33.06 38.22
C ALA A 155 -60.36 32.16 38.77
N ILE A 156 -60.28 30.85 38.56
CA ILE A 156 -61.24 29.86 39.10
C ILE A 156 -61.22 29.91 40.63
N LYS A 157 -60.03 29.87 41.24
CA LYS A 157 -59.86 29.93 42.70
C LYS A 157 -60.43 31.22 43.30
N PHE A 158 -60.16 32.37 42.67
CA PHE A 158 -60.70 33.67 43.08
C PHE A 158 -62.24 33.69 43.03
N ASN A 159 -62.82 33.17 41.95
CA ASN A 159 -64.27 33.13 41.79
C ASN A 159 -64.96 32.22 42.83
N ASN A 160 -64.38 31.04 43.10
CA ASN A 160 -64.90 30.12 44.10
C ASN A 160 -64.85 30.74 45.51
N ASN A 161 -63.72 31.35 45.89
CA ASN A 161 -63.56 31.96 47.21
C ASN A 161 -64.48 33.18 47.45
N ASN A 162 -64.82 33.94 46.41
CA ASN A 162 -65.73 35.08 46.53
C ASN A 162 -67.21 34.66 46.63
N ASN A 163 -67.60 33.54 46.01
CA ASN A 163 -68.98 33.03 46.11
C ASN A 163 -69.33 32.56 47.53
N ASP A 164 -68.34 32.14 48.33
CA ASP A 164 -68.54 31.73 49.72
C ASP A 164 -68.62 32.92 50.70
N ASN A 165 -68.34 34.15 50.25
CA ASN A 165 -68.19 35.33 51.09
C ASN A 165 -69.11 36.48 50.63
N VAL A 166 -70.42 36.20 50.56
CA VAL A 166 -71.48 37.07 49.99
C VAL A 166 -71.70 38.41 50.75
N ASN A 167 -70.93 38.71 51.80
CA ASN A 167 -71.27 39.79 52.73
C ASN A 167 -70.30 40.98 52.78
N ASN A 168 -69.76 41.45 51.64
CA ASN A 168 -69.05 42.74 51.64
C ASN A 168 -69.03 43.48 50.28
N ASN A 169 -70.14 44.12 49.94
CA ASN A 169 -70.35 44.88 48.69
C ASN A 169 -69.49 46.15 48.51
N ASN A 170 -68.51 46.44 49.37
CA ASN A 170 -67.71 47.68 49.30
C ASN A 170 -66.19 47.46 49.12
N ASN A 171 -65.72 46.24 48.84
CA ASN A 171 -64.29 46.00 48.65
C ASN A 171 -63.82 46.33 47.22
N LYS A 172 -63.45 47.60 46.99
CA LYS A 172 -62.90 48.11 45.71
C LYS A 172 -61.75 47.25 45.16
N ASN A 173 -60.92 46.68 46.02
CA ASN A 173 -59.79 45.84 45.61
C ASN A 173 -60.26 44.51 45.00
N GLY A 174 -61.31 43.89 45.55
CA GLY A 174 -61.88 42.67 45.00
C GLY A 174 -62.49 42.87 43.61
N PHE A 175 -63.15 44.00 43.37
CA PHE A 175 -63.66 44.32 42.03
C PHE A 175 -62.53 44.55 41.01
N ILE A 176 -61.43 45.19 41.41
CA ILE A 176 -60.24 45.37 40.55
C ILE A 176 -59.62 44.01 40.18
N GLU A 177 -59.50 43.10 41.15
CA GLU A 177 -58.98 41.75 40.93
C GLU A 177 -59.90 40.92 40.00
N LEU A 178 -61.23 41.04 40.18
CA LEU A 178 -62.21 40.44 39.26
C LEU A 178 -62.06 40.96 37.83
N LEU A 179 -61.91 42.28 37.66
CA LEU A 179 -61.69 42.88 36.34
C LEU A 179 -60.40 42.36 35.70
N LYS A 180 -59.32 42.24 36.48
CA LYS A 180 -58.04 41.70 36.01
C LYS A 180 -58.20 40.25 35.53
N HIS A 181 -58.82 39.38 36.33
CA HIS A 181 -59.07 37.99 35.96
C HIS A 181 -59.97 37.88 34.72
N ASN A 182 -61.07 38.63 34.68
CA ASN A 182 -61.99 38.62 33.54
C ASN A 182 -61.28 39.05 32.24
N HIS A 183 -60.48 40.12 32.29
CA HIS A 183 -59.70 40.57 31.13
C HIS A 183 -58.68 39.52 30.68
N GLN A 184 -57.91 38.95 31.61
CA GLN A 184 -56.91 37.93 31.29
C GLN A 184 -57.55 36.67 30.69
N CYS A 185 -58.65 36.18 31.27
CA CYS A 185 -59.39 35.03 30.75
C CYS A 185 -60.00 35.31 29.38
N LYS A 186 -60.60 36.48 29.16
CA LYS A 186 -61.12 36.87 27.84
C LYS A 186 -60.03 36.87 26.78
N ASN A 187 -58.84 37.38 27.10
CA ASN A 187 -57.71 37.36 26.16
C ASN A 187 -57.21 35.94 25.85
N ILE A 188 -57.24 35.02 26.82
CA ILE A 188 -56.93 33.61 26.56
C ILE A 188 -58.01 33.00 25.66
N LEU A 189 -59.28 33.15 26.02
CA LEU A 189 -60.42 32.61 25.28
C LEU A 189 -60.49 33.14 23.84
N SER A 190 -60.19 34.43 23.62
CA SER A 190 -60.16 35.02 22.27
C SER A 190 -59.02 34.46 21.39
N ASN A 191 -58.02 33.83 21.99
CA ASN A 191 -56.87 33.26 21.30
C ASN A 191 -56.93 31.73 21.20
N ILE A 192 -57.94 31.06 21.76
CA ILE A 192 -58.09 29.60 21.71
C ILE A 192 -58.19 29.10 20.27
N ASP A 193 -58.94 29.80 19.41
CA ASP A 193 -59.17 29.36 18.04
C ASP A 193 -58.01 29.74 17.09
N ASN A 194 -57.10 30.63 17.51
CA ASN A 194 -56.05 31.18 16.65
C ASN A 194 -54.74 30.38 16.65
N ASN A 195 -54.60 29.32 17.44
CA ASN A 195 -53.43 28.41 17.46
C ASN A 195 -52.07 29.12 17.21
N ASN A 196 -51.82 30.26 17.86
CA ASN A 196 -50.60 31.06 17.68
C ASN A 196 -49.34 30.40 18.29
N LEU A 197 -49.36 29.09 18.51
CA LEU A 197 -48.20 28.34 18.98
C LEU A 197 -47.26 28.08 17.82
N PRO A 198 -45.94 28.20 18.01
CA PRO A 198 -44.98 27.85 16.98
C PRO A 198 -45.11 26.37 16.59
N GLU A 199 -44.88 26.07 15.32
CA GLU A 199 -44.97 24.72 14.78
C GLU A 199 -43.64 23.96 14.87
N TYR A 200 -43.73 22.65 15.09
CA TYR A 200 -42.58 21.76 14.97
C TYR A 200 -42.15 21.60 13.50
N LYS A 201 -40.84 21.50 13.29
CA LYS A 201 -40.28 21.17 11.98
C LYS A 201 -39.92 19.70 11.92
N TYR A 202 -40.66 18.94 11.13
CA TYR A 202 -40.32 17.55 10.87
C TYR A 202 -39.10 17.44 9.95
N THR A 203 -38.07 16.72 10.41
CA THR A 203 -36.84 16.49 9.64
C THR A 203 -36.66 14.99 9.41
N GLN A 204 -36.50 14.59 8.15
CA GLN A 204 -36.28 13.19 7.76
C GLN A 204 -34.94 13.05 7.03
N LEU A 205 -34.16 12.04 7.42
CA LEU A 205 -32.97 11.61 6.69
C LEU A 205 -33.37 10.63 5.59
N ILE A 206 -32.98 10.91 4.34
CA ILE A 206 -33.18 10.02 3.20
C ILE A 206 -31.82 9.43 2.80
N ILE A 207 -31.68 8.11 2.91
CA ILE A 207 -30.48 7.38 2.52
C ILE A 207 -30.71 6.78 1.12
N LYS A 208 -29.82 7.08 0.18
CA LYS A 208 -29.87 6.57 -1.20
C LYS A 208 -28.84 5.45 -1.37
N GLU A 209 -29.22 4.23 -0.98
CA GLU A 209 -28.31 3.06 -0.91
C GLU A 209 -27.65 2.69 -2.24
N LYS A 210 -28.34 2.89 -3.38
CA LYS A 210 -27.82 2.62 -4.74
C LYS A 210 -26.53 3.38 -5.08
N ASN A 211 -26.19 4.40 -4.32
CA ASN A 211 -24.99 5.20 -4.58
C ASN A 211 -23.72 4.57 -4.00
N LEU A 212 -23.83 3.54 -3.15
CA LEU A 212 -22.64 2.92 -2.53
C LEU A 212 -21.81 2.16 -3.58
N ASP A 213 -22.47 1.43 -4.48
CA ASP A 213 -21.83 0.77 -5.62
C ASP A 213 -21.16 1.80 -6.54
N SER A 214 -21.81 2.95 -6.78
CA SER A 214 -21.19 4.04 -7.56
C SER A 214 -19.93 4.62 -6.90
N ILE A 215 -19.89 4.72 -5.56
CA ILE A 215 -18.67 5.14 -4.84
C ILE A 215 -17.56 4.10 -5.01
N LYS A 216 -17.93 2.81 -4.93
CA LYS A 216 -16.99 1.70 -5.12
C LYS A 216 -16.40 1.71 -6.52
N ASP A 217 -17.24 1.82 -7.55
CA ASP A 217 -16.83 1.89 -8.95
C ASP A 217 -15.94 3.11 -9.23
N LEU A 218 -16.31 4.27 -8.68
CA LEU A 218 -15.53 5.49 -8.83
C LEU A 218 -14.16 5.38 -8.14
N THR A 219 -14.09 4.69 -6.99
CA THR A 219 -12.82 4.40 -6.31
C THR A 219 -11.94 3.48 -7.16
N ASN A 220 -12.52 2.43 -7.76
CA ASN A 220 -11.80 1.53 -8.66
C ASN A 220 -11.31 2.23 -9.93
N SER A 221 -12.04 3.23 -10.44
CA SER A 221 -11.61 4.03 -11.60
C SER A 221 -10.47 5.01 -11.29
N TYR A 222 -10.21 5.28 -10.00
CA TYR A 222 -9.26 6.31 -9.58
C TYR A 222 -7.83 5.78 -9.47
N LEU A 223 -7.66 4.47 -9.26
CA LEU A 223 -6.37 3.84 -9.03
C LEU A 223 -6.27 2.50 -9.76
N GLU A 224 -5.22 2.35 -10.55
CA GLU A 224 -4.86 1.10 -11.20
C GLU A 224 -3.36 0.86 -10.99
N VAL A 225 -3.01 -0.40 -10.73
CA VAL A 225 -1.61 -0.85 -10.75
C VAL A 225 -1.42 -1.58 -12.06
N ILE A 226 -0.60 -1.02 -12.93
CA ILE A 226 -0.26 -1.61 -14.23
C ILE A 226 1.14 -2.22 -14.11
N ASP A 227 1.26 -3.48 -14.52
CA ASP A 227 2.54 -4.17 -14.68
C ASP A 227 2.88 -4.20 -16.16
N ASP A 228 3.71 -3.26 -16.61
CA ASP A 228 4.03 -3.07 -18.02
C ASP A 228 5.34 -3.79 -18.36
N ASN A 229 5.25 -5.09 -18.68
CA ASN A 229 6.38 -5.93 -19.10
C ASN A 229 6.96 -5.57 -20.49
N LYS A 230 6.80 -4.33 -20.96
CA LYS A 230 7.14 -3.88 -22.32
C LYS A 230 8.11 -2.70 -22.33
N LYS A 231 9.41 -2.99 -22.26
CA LYS A 231 10.44 -2.15 -22.87
C LYS A 231 11.27 -2.99 -23.84
N ASP A 232 11.47 -2.42 -25.02
CA ASP A 232 11.92 -3.08 -26.25
C ASP A 232 13.34 -3.69 -26.16
N LEU A 233 13.44 -4.97 -26.50
CA LEU A 233 14.63 -5.82 -26.45
C LEU A 233 15.63 -5.46 -27.58
N LYS A 234 16.92 -5.32 -27.26
CA LYS A 234 18.03 -5.28 -28.24
C LYS A 234 18.95 -6.50 -28.07
N THR A 235 18.95 -7.40 -29.06
CA THR A 235 19.80 -8.61 -29.08
C THR A 235 21.26 -8.25 -29.41
N ILE A 236 22.22 -8.82 -28.68
CA ILE A 236 23.65 -8.77 -29.00
C ILE A 236 24.14 -10.21 -29.15
N GLU A 237 24.62 -10.58 -30.35
CA GLU A 237 25.20 -11.91 -30.62
C GLU A 237 26.66 -11.97 -30.13
N VAL A 238 26.99 -12.98 -29.30
CA VAL A 238 28.38 -13.28 -28.90
C VAL A 238 28.63 -14.79 -28.98
N TYR A 239 29.53 -15.19 -29.90
CA TYR A 239 30.15 -16.53 -30.04
C TYR A 239 29.23 -17.76 -29.89
N GLN A 240 28.43 -18.03 -30.93
CA GLN A 240 27.67 -19.28 -31.15
C GLN A 240 26.66 -19.69 -30.06
N ARG A 241 26.34 -18.79 -29.14
CA ARG A 241 25.16 -18.90 -28.28
C ARG A 241 24.35 -17.62 -28.43
N GLU A 242 23.09 -17.78 -28.83
CA GLU A 242 22.11 -16.71 -28.77
C GLU A 242 21.82 -16.43 -27.29
N PHE A 243 22.26 -15.28 -26.80
CA PHE A 243 21.91 -14.81 -25.47
C PHE A 243 20.80 -13.78 -25.60
N THR A 244 19.61 -14.11 -25.11
CA THR A 244 18.56 -13.12 -24.91
C THR A 244 18.93 -12.33 -23.66
N ASN A 245 19.60 -11.18 -23.83
CA ASN A 245 19.81 -10.27 -22.72
C ASN A 245 18.51 -9.50 -22.45
N TYR A 246 17.97 -9.71 -21.26
CA TYR A 246 16.93 -8.88 -20.67
C TYR A 246 17.53 -7.51 -20.35
N GLU A 247 16.78 -6.42 -20.59
CA GLU A 247 17.22 -5.08 -20.15
C GLU A 247 17.32 -4.98 -18.61
N GLU A 248 16.83 -5.99 -17.87
CA GLU A 248 17.24 -6.32 -16.52
C GLU A 248 17.39 -7.83 -16.32
N GLY A 249 18.62 -8.24 -15.99
CA GLY A 249 18.90 -9.47 -15.25
C GLY A 249 18.89 -10.76 -16.08
N CYS A 250 20.01 -11.48 -16.05
CA CYS A 250 20.09 -12.85 -16.57
C CYS A 250 19.04 -13.76 -15.90
N ASP A 251 18.21 -14.41 -16.69
CA ASP A 251 17.58 -15.67 -16.30
C ASP A 251 18.67 -16.77 -16.24
N ILE A 252 18.78 -17.44 -15.09
CA ILE A 252 19.69 -18.56 -14.83
C ILE A 252 19.01 -19.90 -15.22
N GLY A 253 17.98 -19.86 -16.07
CA GLY A 253 17.22 -21.04 -16.52
C GLY A 253 17.96 -22.07 -17.37
N HIS A 254 19.26 -21.89 -17.66
CA HIS A 254 20.07 -22.86 -18.42
C HIS A 254 21.28 -23.44 -17.69
N ILE A 255 21.33 -23.35 -16.35
CA ILE A 255 22.10 -24.35 -15.60
C ILE A 255 21.22 -25.60 -15.49
N GLU A 256 21.20 -26.42 -16.54
CA GLU A 256 20.92 -27.84 -16.37
C GLU A 256 21.98 -28.37 -15.39
N LEU A 257 21.60 -28.48 -14.11
CA LEU A 257 22.22 -29.41 -13.19
C LEU A 257 22.13 -30.78 -13.87
N LEU A 258 23.27 -31.26 -14.36
CA LEU A 258 23.48 -32.67 -14.71
C LEU A 258 23.39 -33.52 -13.44
N GLU A 259 22.20 -33.62 -12.84
CA GLU A 259 21.80 -34.76 -12.03
C GLU A 259 21.11 -35.76 -12.96
N LYS A 260 21.92 -36.52 -13.68
CA LYS A 260 21.58 -37.89 -14.03
C LYS A 260 22.66 -38.82 -13.50
N LEU A 261 22.49 -39.18 -12.23
CA LEU A 261 22.75 -40.54 -11.80
C LEU A 261 21.85 -41.47 -12.62
N SER A 262 22.45 -42.30 -13.46
CA SER A 262 21.84 -43.53 -13.96
C SER A 262 22.96 -44.55 -14.13
N ILE A 263 22.70 -45.71 -13.54
CA ILE A 263 23.52 -46.91 -13.34
C ILE A 263 24.33 -47.32 -14.58
#